data_AF-A0A1L8SR70-F1
#
_entry.id   AF-A0A1L8SR70-F1
#
_cell.length_a   1.000
_cell.length_b   1.000
_cell.length_c   1.000
_cell.angle_alpha   90.00
_cell.angle_beta   90.00
_cell.angle_gamma   90.00
#
_symmetry.space_group_name_H-M   'P 1'
#
loop_
_entity.id
_entity.type
_entity.pdbx_description
1 polymer ?
#
loop_
_entity_poly.entity_id
_entity_poly.type
_entity_poly.pdbx_seq_one_letter_code
_entity_poly.pdbx_strand_id
1 'polypeptide(L)'
;MKKIIFACIMASLLLTGCKQDSPDNSTNKSKQSNSVSSTIVTSETTSSTTSETSDTISQTTTDEPVSTTPSSTADSSQEPATDTVSQNELGGYATFYFTGMNVPDSININTNSNQLTFDGGTSQATVYAFSMQNVPVKTIRVFSANNNDIRTVQVSTQLVIGGQISGPTISNQQANELYLFHNKQGGLSLATPNYAGNVPEDQQDVMIEVLQ
;
A
#
# COMPACT_ATOMS: atom_id res chain seq x y z
N MET A 1 -27.99 55.40 35.92
CA MET A 1 -28.72 55.09 37.18
C MET A 1 -29.43 53.75 37.02
N LYS A 2 -29.58 52.94 38.10
CA LYS A 2 -30.38 51.68 38.18
C LYS A 2 -30.04 50.62 37.09
N LYS A 3 -29.26 49.57 37.37
CA LYS A 3 -29.62 48.34 38.13
C LYS A 3 -30.93 47.68 37.65
N ILE A 4 -30.81 46.43 37.18
CA ILE A 4 -31.52 45.24 37.69
C ILE A 4 -30.65 44.02 37.40
N ILE A 5 -30.67 43.03 38.30
CA ILE A 5 -30.05 41.71 38.16
C ILE A 5 -31.19 40.71 38.21
N PHE A 6 -31.14 39.64 37.43
CA PHE A 6 -31.84 38.40 37.78
C PHE A 6 -30.94 37.21 37.48
N ALA A 7 -30.86 36.30 38.45
CA ALA A 7 -30.13 35.04 38.36
C ALA A 7 -31.05 33.91 38.82
N CYS A 8 -31.07 32.82 38.06
CA CYS A 8 -31.77 31.59 38.44
C CYS A 8 -30.78 30.43 38.33
N ILE A 9 -30.26 30.02 39.49
CA ILE A 9 -29.54 28.76 39.72
C ILE A 9 -30.37 27.98 40.75
N MET A 10 -30.21 26.65 40.79
CA MET A 10 -30.96 25.65 41.59
C MET A 10 -32.21 25.07 40.90
N ALA A 11 -32.54 23.78 41.03
CA ALA A 11 -31.73 22.63 41.46
C ALA A 11 -32.42 21.27 41.16
N SER A 12 -31.59 20.24 40.96
CA SER A 12 -31.76 18.84 41.43
C SER A 12 -32.96 17.95 41.04
N LEU A 13 -32.61 16.74 40.57
CA LEU A 13 -33.34 15.46 40.69
C LEU A 13 -34.62 15.33 39.83
N LEU A 14 -35.04 14.15 39.35
CA LEU A 14 -34.97 12.80 39.93
C LEU A 14 -34.34 11.73 39.00
N LEU A 15 -33.74 10.69 39.60
CA LEU A 15 -33.47 9.41 38.94
C LEU A 15 -34.58 8.40 39.27
N THR A 16 -35.18 7.81 38.25
CA THR A 16 -36.02 6.60 38.33
C THR A 16 -36.22 6.02 36.91
N GLY A 17 -36.23 4.70 36.68
CA GLY A 17 -36.00 3.62 37.65
C GLY A 17 -36.72 2.30 37.33
N CYS A 18 -36.44 1.66 36.20
CA CYS A 18 -37.03 0.35 35.85
C CYS A 18 -35.98 -0.75 35.67
N LYS A 19 -36.05 -1.75 36.56
CA LYS A 19 -35.76 -3.17 36.26
C LYS A 19 -37.10 -3.80 35.80
N GLN A 20 -37.23 -5.06 35.37
CA GLN A 20 -36.33 -6.17 35.08
C GLN A 20 -36.86 -6.82 33.76
N ASP A 21 -36.30 -7.85 33.12
CA ASP A 21 -36.18 -9.24 33.59
C ASP A 21 -35.08 -10.01 32.83
N SER A 22 -34.92 -11.31 33.10
CA SER A 22 -33.83 -12.13 32.54
C SER A 22 -34.36 -13.47 31.96
N PRO A 23 -33.49 -14.47 31.71
CA PRO A 23 -33.31 -15.02 30.37
C PRO A 23 -34.28 -16.16 30.03
N ASP A 24 -34.42 -16.43 28.73
CA ASP A 24 -35.02 -17.67 28.25
C ASP A 24 -34.04 -18.46 27.37
N ASN A 25 -33.99 -19.78 27.56
CA ASN A 25 -33.10 -20.68 26.85
C ASN A 25 -33.81 -22.02 26.59
N SER A 26 -34.19 -22.29 25.35
CA SER A 26 -34.37 -23.66 24.88
C SER A 26 -34.29 -23.86 23.37
N THR A 27 -33.21 -24.53 22.96
CA THR A 27 -33.30 -25.85 22.31
C THR A 27 -33.97 -25.97 20.93
N ASN A 28 -33.10 -26.05 19.91
CA ASN A 28 -33.20 -26.89 18.70
C ASN A 28 -34.52 -26.96 17.90
N LYS A 29 -34.42 -26.59 16.62
CA LYS A 29 -34.66 -27.60 15.56
C LYS A 29 -33.77 -27.43 14.34
N SER A 30 -33.31 -28.55 13.80
CA SER A 30 -32.37 -28.66 12.70
C SER A 30 -33.02 -28.51 11.32
N LYS A 31 -32.21 -28.16 10.32
CA LYS A 31 -32.21 -28.81 9.00
C LYS A 31 -30.80 -28.82 8.42
N GLN A 32 -30.43 -29.93 7.78
CA GLN A 32 -29.10 -30.24 7.25
C GLN A 32 -29.24 -30.78 5.83
N SER A 33 -28.37 -30.34 4.93
CA SER A 33 -28.05 -30.89 3.59
C SER A 33 -26.88 -30.04 3.05
N ASN A 34 -25.72 -30.51 2.56
CA ASN A 34 -25.28 -31.78 1.94
C ASN A 34 -26.13 -32.15 0.70
N SER A 35 -25.58 -32.51 -0.47
CA SER A 35 -24.18 -32.71 -0.92
C SER A 35 -24.14 -32.56 -2.48
N VAL A 36 -23.05 -32.69 -3.26
CA VAL A 36 -21.86 -33.55 -3.16
C VAL A 36 -20.61 -32.98 -3.86
N SER A 37 -19.46 -33.40 -3.33
CA SER A 37 -18.11 -33.49 -3.89
C SER A 37 -17.99 -34.27 -5.22
N SER A 38 -16.89 -34.07 -5.95
CA SER A 38 -16.27 -35.09 -6.82
C SER A 38 -14.74 -35.07 -6.72
N THR A 39 -14.09 -36.24 -6.67
CA THR A 39 -12.63 -36.43 -6.60
C THR A 39 -12.29 -37.84 -7.07
N ILE A 40 -11.33 -38.01 -8.00
CA ILE A 40 -10.68 -39.26 -8.53
C ILE A 40 -9.94 -38.86 -9.82
N VAL A 41 -8.73 -39.31 -10.20
CA VAL A 41 -7.63 -40.01 -9.48
C VAL A 41 -6.30 -39.81 -10.26
N THR A 42 -5.18 -40.06 -9.57
CA THR A 42 -3.81 -40.52 -9.96
C THR A 42 -3.64 -41.14 -11.39
N SER A 43 -2.47 -41.23 -12.06
CA SER A 43 -1.04 -41.26 -11.64
C SER A 43 -0.06 -40.97 -12.81
N GLU A 44 1.24 -41.29 -12.62
CA GLU A 44 2.29 -41.56 -13.65
C GLU A 44 3.09 -40.38 -14.23
N THR A 45 4.37 -40.49 -14.66
CA THR A 45 5.47 -41.47 -14.42
C THR A 45 6.84 -40.79 -14.73
N THR A 46 7.96 -41.42 -14.36
CA THR A 46 9.34 -40.90 -14.33
C THR A 46 10.16 -40.92 -15.65
N SER A 47 11.21 -40.08 -15.70
CA SER A 47 12.55 -40.30 -16.34
C SER A 47 12.78 -40.20 -17.86
N SER A 48 13.74 -39.33 -18.24
CA SER A 48 14.75 -39.51 -19.31
C SER A 48 15.82 -38.38 -19.24
N THR A 49 17.08 -38.65 -18.86
CA THR A 49 18.27 -38.88 -19.74
C THR A 49 18.51 -37.81 -20.81
N THR A 50 19.48 -36.88 -20.68
CA THR A 50 20.96 -37.00 -20.86
C THR A 50 21.45 -37.27 -22.29
N SER A 51 22.18 -36.30 -22.86
CA SER A 51 23.29 -36.40 -23.84
C SER A 51 23.94 -34.98 -23.89
N GLU A 52 25.26 -34.80 -23.78
CA GLU A 52 26.34 -35.09 -24.77
C GLU A 52 26.32 -34.14 -25.99
N THR A 53 27.45 -33.63 -26.50
CA THR A 53 28.86 -33.85 -26.12
C THR A 53 29.76 -32.64 -26.48
N SER A 54 30.97 -32.59 -25.93
CA SER A 54 32.00 -31.58 -26.24
C SER A 54 32.48 -31.59 -27.69
N ASP A 55 33.08 -30.49 -28.14
CA ASP A 55 34.10 -30.52 -29.20
C ASP A 55 35.32 -29.66 -28.82
N THR A 56 36.49 -29.97 -29.36
CA THR A 56 37.81 -29.60 -28.77
C THR A 56 38.86 -29.26 -29.84
N ILE A 57 40.00 -28.67 -29.42
CA ILE A 57 41.24 -28.42 -30.21
C ILE A 57 41.12 -27.20 -31.17
N SER A 58 41.82 -26.06 -31.06
CA SER A 58 43.18 -25.63 -30.65
C SER A 58 44.17 -25.46 -31.80
N GLN A 59 44.65 -24.22 -32.03
CA GLN A 59 46.00 -23.76 -32.49
C GLN A 59 45.91 -22.25 -32.89
N THR A 60 46.64 -21.32 -32.25
CA THR A 60 47.97 -20.75 -32.61
C THR A 60 48.04 -20.13 -34.03
N THR A 61 48.64 -18.95 -34.29
CA THR A 61 49.85 -18.36 -33.67
C THR A 61 50.03 -16.85 -33.99
N THR A 62 50.87 -16.16 -33.20
CA THR A 62 51.67 -14.94 -33.55
C THR A 62 51.02 -13.55 -33.47
N ASP A 63 51.86 -12.58 -33.05
CA ASP A 63 51.57 -11.19 -32.65
C ASP A 63 51.67 -10.15 -33.79
N GLU A 64 50.88 -9.07 -33.73
CA GLU A 64 51.37 -7.71 -33.38
C GLU A 64 50.21 -6.70 -33.26
N PRO A 65 50.38 -5.53 -32.58
CA PRO A 65 49.27 -4.66 -32.19
C PRO A 65 48.90 -3.58 -33.23
N VAL A 66 47.62 -3.51 -33.61
CA VAL A 66 47.04 -2.38 -34.36
C VAL A 66 45.94 -1.71 -33.54
N SER A 67 46.08 -0.40 -33.30
CA SER A 67 45.12 0.40 -32.53
C SER A 67 44.00 0.93 -33.43
N THR A 68 42.78 0.39 -33.30
CA THR A 68 41.57 0.92 -33.96
C THR A 68 40.33 0.83 -33.06
N THR A 69 40.17 1.84 -32.21
CA THR A 69 38.86 2.32 -31.74
C THR A 69 38.38 3.40 -32.73
N PRO A 70 37.07 3.61 -33.03
CA PRO A 70 35.88 3.07 -32.39
C PRO A 70 34.90 2.34 -33.33
N SER A 71 33.98 1.55 -32.75
CA SER A 71 32.52 1.65 -32.99
C SER A 71 31.78 0.50 -32.27
N SER A 72 31.68 0.57 -30.94
CA SER A 72 30.75 -0.31 -30.22
C SER A 72 29.33 0.15 -30.51
N THR A 73 28.64 -0.51 -31.43
CA THR A 73 27.19 -0.38 -31.58
C THR A 73 26.57 -0.76 -30.24
N ALA A 74 25.92 0.21 -29.58
CA ALA A 74 25.29 -0.04 -28.29
C ALA A 74 24.04 -0.90 -28.49
N ASP A 75 24.17 -2.22 -28.29
CA ASP A 75 23.06 -3.09 -27.97
C ASP A 75 22.54 -2.70 -26.57
N SER A 76 21.78 -1.61 -26.54
CA SER A 76 21.11 -1.11 -25.36
C SER A 76 19.80 -1.86 -25.16
N SER A 77 19.92 -3.18 -25.00
CA SER A 77 18.89 -4.04 -24.38
C SER A 77 18.74 -3.66 -22.90
N GLN A 78 18.26 -2.43 -22.69
CA GLN A 78 18.18 -1.77 -21.40
C GLN A 78 16.98 -2.33 -20.64
N GLU A 79 17.26 -3.18 -19.67
CA GLU A 79 16.29 -3.58 -18.65
C GLU A 79 15.60 -2.32 -18.10
N PRO A 80 14.25 -2.29 -18.00
CA PRO A 80 13.54 -1.07 -17.66
C PRO A 80 14.03 -0.52 -16.32
N ALA A 81 14.53 0.72 -16.34
CA ALA A 81 15.10 1.38 -15.19
C ALA A 81 14.12 1.32 -14.01
N THR A 82 14.49 0.58 -12.97
CA THR A 82 13.59 0.23 -11.87
C THR A 82 13.41 1.44 -10.96
N ASP A 83 12.24 2.06 -11.04
CA ASP A 83 11.90 3.27 -10.28
C ASP A 83 11.89 2.98 -8.77
N THR A 84 13.00 3.38 -8.14
CA THR A 84 13.34 3.11 -6.74
C THR A 84 13.59 4.44 -6.05
N VAL A 85 12.63 4.87 -5.24
CA VAL A 85 12.78 6.04 -4.37
C VAL A 85 13.65 5.65 -3.17
N SER A 86 14.70 6.43 -2.86
CA SER A 86 15.52 6.22 -1.66
C SER A 86 15.06 7.08 -0.47
N GLN A 87 15.43 6.69 0.74
CA GLN A 87 14.99 7.36 1.97
C GLN A 87 15.49 8.82 2.07
N ASN A 88 16.55 9.16 1.32
CA ASN A 88 17.14 10.49 1.29
C ASN A 88 16.31 11.50 0.46
N GLU A 89 15.59 11.04 -0.58
CA GLU A 89 14.74 11.90 -1.42
C GLU A 89 13.55 12.48 -0.65
N LEU A 90 13.11 11.79 0.41
CA LEU A 90 12.08 12.26 1.35
C LEU A 90 12.58 13.40 2.27
N GLY A 91 13.86 13.80 2.20
CA GLY A 91 14.42 14.95 2.92
C GLY A 91 14.35 14.88 4.45
N GLY A 92 14.06 13.72 5.02
CA GLY A 92 13.77 13.53 6.45
C GLY A 92 12.27 13.61 6.82
N TYR A 93 11.46 14.25 5.99
CA TYR A 93 10.04 14.54 6.25
C TYR A 93 9.31 14.89 4.95
N ALA A 94 8.31 14.10 4.56
CA ALA A 94 7.48 14.34 3.38
C ALA A 94 5.99 14.16 3.72
N THR A 95 5.16 15.13 3.34
CA THR A 95 3.70 15.06 3.51
C THR A 95 3.05 14.94 2.15
N PHE A 96 2.09 14.03 2.01
CA PHE A 96 1.32 13.81 0.79
C PHE A 96 -0.13 14.20 1.03
N TYR A 97 -0.70 15.00 0.14
CA TYR A 97 -2.02 15.60 0.31
C TYR A 97 -3.08 14.92 -0.54
N PHE A 98 -4.23 14.64 0.08
CA PHE A 98 -5.39 14.05 -0.59
C PHE A 98 -6.35 15.12 -1.10
N THR A 99 -7.20 14.74 -2.04
CA THR A 99 -8.41 15.50 -2.39
C THR A 99 -9.59 14.53 -2.48
N GLY A 100 -10.78 14.96 -2.02
CA GLY A 100 -12.00 14.16 -2.06
C GLY A 100 -12.75 14.12 -0.72
N MET A 101 -13.48 13.03 -0.50
CA MET A 101 -14.21 12.72 0.73
C MET A 101 -13.90 11.28 1.15
N ASN A 102 -14.06 10.95 2.43
CA ASN A 102 -13.78 9.62 2.99
C ASN A 102 -12.32 9.15 2.82
N VAL A 103 -11.40 10.12 2.72
CA VAL A 103 -9.94 9.95 2.70
C VAL A 103 -9.34 10.71 3.90
N PRO A 104 -8.10 10.41 4.35
CA PRO A 104 -7.32 11.32 5.18
C PRO A 104 -7.16 12.68 4.48
N ASP A 105 -6.87 13.75 5.23
CA ASP A 105 -6.46 15.04 4.65
C ASP A 105 -5.02 14.94 4.13
N SER A 106 -4.14 14.25 4.87
CA SER A 106 -2.76 13.99 4.47
C SER A 106 -2.17 12.72 5.10
N ILE A 107 -1.12 12.20 4.47
CA ILE A 107 -0.21 11.22 5.06
C ILE A 107 1.18 11.85 5.15
N ASN A 108 1.74 11.90 6.36
CA ASN A 108 3.11 12.34 6.58
C ASN A 108 4.05 11.16 6.86
N ILE A 109 5.17 11.12 6.14
CA ILE A 109 6.29 10.20 6.33
C ILE A 109 7.42 10.97 7.04
N ASN A 110 7.78 10.57 8.25
CA ASN A 110 8.95 11.08 8.97
C ASN A 110 10.04 10.01 9.03
N THR A 111 11.04 10.13 8.16
CA THR A 111 12.16 9.17 8.08
C THR A 111 13.21 9.37 9.17
N ASN A 112 13.22 10.52 9.87
CA ASN A 112 14.08 10.73 11.03
C ASN A 112 13.60 9.94 12.27
N SER A 113 12.29 9.71 12.40
CA SER A 113 11.69 8.99 13.53
C SER A 113 11.07 7.63 13.16
N ASN A 114 11.08 7.27 11.87
CA ASN A 114 10.38 6.11 11.29
C ASN A 114 8.89 6.05 11.67
N GLN A 115 8.22 7.20 11.58
CA GLN A 115 6.79 7.34 11.87
C GLN A 115 5.99 7.76 10.65
N LEU A 116 4.84 7.11 10.46
CA LEU A 116 3.85 7.42 9.45
C LEU A 116 2.61 7.99 10.15
N THR A 117 2.21 9.20 9.80
CA THR A 117 1.07 9.90 10.42
C THR A 117 -0.05 10.09 9.41
N PHE A 118 -1.22 9.54 9.68
CA PHE A 118 -2.46 9.82 8.97
C PHE A 118 -3.17 10.99 9.66
N ASP A 119 -3.23 12.14 9.00
CA ASP A 119 -4.09 13.25 9.43
C ASP A 119 -5.43 13.15 8.71
N GLY A 120 -6.53 13.28 9.44
CA GLY A 120 -7.90 13.17 8.95
C GLY A 120 -8.76 14.38 9.31
N GLY A 121 -8.15 15.55 9.54
CA GLY A 121 -8.86 16.80 9.84
C GLY A 121 -9.51 16.85 11.22
N THR A 122 -9.35 15.80 12.04
CA THR A 122 -9.84 15.75 13.42
C THR A 122 -8.74 16.18 14.40
N SER A 123 -9.11 16.49 15.64
CA SER A 123 -8.14 16.92 16.67
C SER A 123 -7.07 15.89 17.05
N GLN A 124 -7.13 14.66 16.54
CA GLN A 124 -6.18 13.59 16.83
C GLN A 124 -5.78 12.84 15.54
N ALA A 125 -4.63 13.19 14.96
CA ALA A 125 -3.99 12.39 13.92
C ALA A 125 -3.59 11.00 14.45
N THR A 126 -3.43 10.03 13.54
CA THR A 126 -3.09 8.64 13.88
C THR A 126 -1.66 8.33 13.48
N VAL A 127 -0.84 7.88 14.43
CA VAL A 127 0.60 7.65 14.19
C VAL A 127 0.91 6.15 14.29
N TYR A 128 1.67 5.66 13.31
CA TYR A 128 2.21 4.30 13.24
C TYR A 128 3.74 4.35 13.14
N ALA A 129 4.41 3.28 13.58
CA ALA A 129 5.75 2.99 13.10
C ALA A 129 5.68 2.58 11.61
N PHE A 130 6.75 2.79 10.83
CA PHE A 130 6.88 2.17 9.51
C PHE A 130 8.32 1.74 9.23
N SER A 131 8.49 0.87 8.24
CA SER A 131 9.77 0.63 7.57
C SER A 131 9.62 0.85 6.06
N MET A 132 10.69 1.32 5.42
CA MET A 132 10.78 1.46 3.98
C MET A 132 11.65 0.34 3.44
N GLN A 133 11.17 -0.37 2.41
CA GLN A 133 11.86 -1.54 1.84
C GLN A 133 11.83 -1.53 0.32
N ASN A 134 12.91 -2.03 -0.29
CA ASN A 134 12.94 -2.32 -1.71
C ASN A 134 12.37 -3.72 -1.95
N VAL A 135 11.46 -3.85 -2.90
CA VAL A 135 10.81 -5.10 -3.33
C VAL A 135 11.09 -5.36 -4.81
N PRO A 136 10.94 -6.61 -5.29
CA PRO A 136 10.90 -6.90 -6.73
C PRO A 136 9.85 -6.03 -7.43
N VAL A 137 10.12 -5.60 -8.66
CA VAL A 137 9.28 -4.65 -9.40
C VAL A 137 7.84 -5.14 -9.49
N LYS A 138 6.91 -4.38 -8.92
CA LYS A 138 5.47 -4.58 -9.08
C LYS A 138 4.94 -3.59 -10.13
N THR A 139 4.09 -4.07 -11.04
CA THR A 139 3.22 -3.18 -11.82
C THR A 139 1.93 -2.99 -11.04
N ILE A 140 1.58 -1.75 -10.71
CA ILE A 140 0.31 -1.38 -10.05
C ILE A 140 -0.52 -0.48 -10.95
N ARG A 141 -1.83 -0.40 -10.70
CA ARG A 141 -2.71 0.60 -11.32
C ARG A 141 -2.96 1.75 -10.34
N VAL A 142 -2.92 2.98 -10.83
CA VAL A 142 -3.22 4.19 -10.06
C VAL A 142 -4.27 5.05 -10.77
N PHE A 143 -5.22 5.60 -10.01
CA PHE A 143 -5.95 6.81 -10.39
C PHE A 143 -4.99 7.99 -10.33
N SER A 144 -4.82 8.70 -11.43
CA SER A 144 -3.90 9.83 -11.57
C SER A 144 -4.31 11.02 -10.72
N ALA A 145 -3.41 11.57 -9.90
CA ALA A 145 -3.66 12.76 -9.09
C ALA A 145 -3.94 14.03 -9.93
N ASN A 146 -3.53 14.02 -11.20
CA ASN A 146 -3.62 15.18 -12.10
C ASN A 146 -4.96 15.25 -12.85
N ASN A 147 -5.63 14.12 -13.08
CA ASN A 147 -6.80 14.03 -13.96
C ASN A 147 -7.70 12.79 -13.74
N ASN A 148 -7.44 12.00 -12.69
CA ASN A 148 -8.17 10.77 -12.32
C ASN A 148 -8.17 9.63 -13.35
N ASP A 149 -7.43 9.74 -14.46
CA ASP A 149 -7.22 8.63 -15.40
C ASP A 149 -6.55 7.44 -14.70
N ILE A 150 -7.03 6.22 -14.99
CA ILE A 150 -6.39 4.98 -14.55
C ILE A 150 -5.17 4.71 -15.44
N ARG A 151 -3.99 4.57 -14.84
CA ARG A 151 -2.76 4.19 -15.55
C ARG A 151 -1.96 3.15 -14.79
N THR A 152 -1.10 2.42 -15.50
CA THR A 152 -0.07 1.57 -14.88
C THR A 152 1.16 2.39 -14.48
N VAL A 153 1.79 2.02 -13.36
CA VAL A 153 3.14 2.44 -12.97
C VAL A 153 3.92 1.23 -12.45
N GLN A 154 5.23 1.25 -12.60
CA GLN A 154 6.14 0.24 -12.02
C GLN A 154 6.74 0.80 -10.74
N VAL A 155 6.78 0.01 -9.67
CA VAL A 155 7.26 0.44 -8.34
C VAL A 155 8.16 -0.63 -7.72
N SER A 156 9.24 -0.20 -7.06
CA SER A 156 10.09 -1.06 -6.23
C SER A 156 10.19 -0.62 -4.77
N THR A 157 9.77 0.61 -4.42
CA THR A 157 9.83 1.11 -3.04
C THR A 157 8.48 0.95 -2.34
N GLN A 158 8.42 0.09 -1.32
CA GLN A 158 7.24 -0.13 -0.48
C GLN A 158 7.44 0.48 0.92
N LEU A 159 6.37 1.07 1.48
CA LEU A 159 6.28 1.37 2.91
C LEU A 159 5.46 0.28 3.60
N VAL A 160 6.02 -0.33 4.64
CA VAL A 160 5.37 -1.32 5.49
C VAL A 160 4.97 -0.65 6.79
N ILE A 161 3.67 -0.65 7.07
CA ILE A 161 3.10 -0.07 8.29
C ILE A 161 3.28 -1.06 9.44
N GLY A 162 3.85 -0.58 10.54
CA GLY A 162 4.11 -1.33 11.76
C GLY A 162 3.01 -1.15 12.81
N GLY A 163 3.40 -1.27 14.09
CA GLY A 163 2.48 -1.06 15.21
C GLY A 163 1.97 0.40 15.30
N GLN A 164 0.71 0.55 15.72
CA GLN A 164 0.14 1.85 16.05
C GLN A 164 0.85 2.43 17.30
N ILE A 165 1.23 3.70 17.24
CA ILE A 165 1.89 4.44 18.32
C ILE A 165 0.88 5.32 19.07
N SER A 166 -0.02 6.00 18.35
CA SER A 166 -1.01 6.90 18.95
C SER A 166 -2.21 7.18 18.03
N GLY A 167 -3.17 7.96 18.53
CA GLY A 167 -4.40 8.35 17.81
C GLY A 167 -5.54 7.33 17.89
N PRO A 168 -6.67 7.58 17.21
CA PRO A 168 -7.74 6.60 17.06
C PRO A 168 -7.29 5.46 16.14
N THR A 169 -7.74 4.22 16.35
CA THR A 169 -7.45 3.14 15.40
C THR A 169 -8.23 3.34 14.11
N ILE A 170 -7.54 3.71 13.04
CA ILE A 170 -8.10 3.74 11.68
C ILE A 170 -8.36 2.32 11.17
N SER A 171 -9.27 2.17 10.21
CA SER A 171 -9.67 0.84 9.73
C SER A 171 -8.51 0.14 9.00
N ASN A 172 -8.43 -1.20 9.09
CA ASN A 172 -7.32 -1.97 8.49
C ASN A 172 -7.12 -1.70 6.98
N GLN A 173 -8.18 -1.30 6.26
CA GLN A 173 -8.10 -0.92 4.84
C GLN A 173 -7.15 0.27 4.58
N GLN A 174 -6.97 1.13 5.59
CA GLN A 174 -6.11 2.30 5.50
C GLN A 174 -4.63 1.98 5.71
N ALA A 175 -4.32 0.78 6.24
CA ALA A 175 -2.98 0.30 6.55
C ALA A 175 -2.45 -0.79 5.59
N ASN A 176 -3.12 -0.99 4.44
CA ASN A 176 -2.64 -1.87 3.36
C ASN A 176 -1.38 -1.29 2.66
N GLU A 177 -0.83 -2.03 1.69
CA GLU A 177 0.43 -1.67 1.00
C GLU A 177 0.45 -0.21 0.47
N LEU A 178 1.50 0.54 0.78
CA LEU A 178 1.79 1.86 0.19
C LEU A 178 3.07 1.79 -0.64
N TYR A 179 3.14 2.54 -1.75
CA TYR A 179 4.34 2.59 -2.61
C TYR A 179 4.78 4.01 -2.91
N LEU A 180 6.10 4.24 -2.91
CA LEU A 180 6.71 5.48 -3.39
C LEU A 180 7.27 5.29 -4.79
N PHE A 181 7.05 6.27 -5.66
CA PHE A 181 7.51 6.28 -7.04
C PHE A 181 7.67 7.72 -7.55
N HIS A 182 8.34 7.89 -8.70
CA HIS A 182 8.46 9.17 -9.38
C HIS A 182 7.32 9.38 -10.37
N ASN A 183 6.60 10.49 -10.24
CA ASN A 183 5.58 10.88 -11.22
C ASN A 183 6.20 11.42 -12.52
N LYS A 184 5.36 11.65 -13.54
CA LYS A 184 5.79 12.14 -14.87
C LYS A 184 6.42 13.54 -14.84
N GLN A 185 6.24 14.27 -13.74
CA GLN A 185 6.78 15.60 -13.49
C GLN A 185 8.13 15.55 -12.73
N GLY A 186 8.61 14.35 -12.36
CA GLY A 186 9.85 14.14 -11.61
C GLY A 186 9.75 14.37 -10.10
N GLY A 187 8.53 14.61 -9.59
CA GLY A 187 8.28 14.69 -8.15
C GLY A 187 7.97 13.31 -7.55
N LEU A 188 8.11 13.19 -6.23
CA LEU A 188 7.66 11.99 -5.51
C LEU A 188 6.14 11.89 -5.53
N SER A 189 5.63 10.67 -5.52
CA SER A 189 4.21 10.38 -5.34
C SER A 189 4.03 9.08 -4.56
N LEU A 190 2.95 9.05 -3.78
CA LEU A 190 2.61 7.93 -2.91
C LEU A 190 1.35 7.27 -3.49
N ALA A 191 1.45 6.00 -3.87
CA ALA A 191 0.30 5.18 -4.20
C ALA A 191 -0.29 4.61 -2.90
N THR A 192 -1.60 4.80 -2.72
CA THR A 192 -2.33 4.43 -1.49
C THR A 192 -3.60 3.62 -1.81
N PRO A 193 -4.10 2.78 -0.90
CA PRO A 193 -5.37 2.07 -1.10
C PRO A 193 -6.54 3.04 -1.33
N ASN A 194 -7.58 2.61 -2.05
CA ASN A 194 -8.77 3.43 -2.20
C ASN A 194 -9.64 3.40 -0.92
N TYR A 195 -9.49 4.43 -0.08
CA TYR A 195 -10.19 4.53 1.21
C TYR A 195 -11.69 4.85 1.08
N ALA A 196 -12.13 5.44 -0.04
CA ALA A 196 -13.51 5.86 -0.24
C ALA A 196 -14.45 4.68 -0.56
N GLY A 197 -13.90 3.52 -0.98
CA GLY A 197 -14.62 2.25 -1.09
C GLY A 197 -15.72 2.18 -2.16
N ASN A 198 -15.77 3.16 -3.07
CA ASN A 198 -16.85 3.36 -4.04
C ASN A 198 -16.44 3.12 -5.50
N VAL A 199 -15.48 2.21 -5.72
CA VAL A 199 -14.98 1.84 -7.06
C VAL A 199 -15.75 0.64 -7.66
N PRO A 200 -15.82 0.53 -8.99
CA PRO A 200 -16.25 -0.69 -9.69
C PRO A 200 -15.42 -1.93 -9.31
N GLU A 201 -16.01 -3.12 -9.52
CA GLU A 201 -15.36 -4.41 -9.18
C GLU A 201 -14.05 -4.62 -9.95
N ASP A 202 -13.98 -4.16 -11.20
CA ASP A 202 -12.80 -4.17 -12.07
C ASP A 202 -11.75 -3.11 -11.72
N GLN A 203 -11.92 -2.37 -10.61
CA GLN A 203 -11.07 -1.25 -10.19
C GLN A 203 -10.65 -1.32 -8.71
N GLN A 204 -10.91 -2.44 -8.02
CA GLN A 204 -10.57 -2.62 -6.60
C GLN A 204 -9.05 -2.64 -6.30
N ASP A 205 -8.23 -3.02 -7.27
CA ASP A 205 -6.76 -2.96 -7.23
C ASP A 205 -6.19 -1.58 -7.61
N VAL A 206 -7.04 -0.63 -8.04
CA VAL A 206 -6.58 0.69 -8.50
C VAL A 206 -6.38 1.61 -7.29
N MET A 207 -5.10 1.87 -7.02
CA MET A 207 -4.64 2.73 -5.93
C MET A 207 -4.89 4.21 -6.23
N ILE A 208 -4.95 5.06 -5.20
CA ILE A 208 -4.98 6.51 -5.34
C ILE A 208 -3.54 7.02 -5.36
N GLU A 209 -3.13 7.72 -6.43
CA GLU A 209 -1.92 8.55 -6.41
C GLU A 209 -2.20 9.82 -5.60
N VAL A 210 -1.33 10.13 -4.64
CA VAL A 210 -1.28 11.45 -3.98
C VAL A 210 0.10 12.08 -4.15
N LEU A 211 0.11 13.41 -4.25
CA LEU A 211 1.29 14.24 -4.48
C LEU A 211 1.81 14.82 -3.18
N GLN A 212 3.11 15.15 -3.18
CA GLN A 212 3.80 15.91 -2.13
C GLN A 212 3.50 17.42 -2.24
#